data_AF-A0A2R5F661-F1
#
_entry.id   AF-A0A2R5F661-F1
#
_cell.length_a   1.000
_cell.length_b   1.000
_cell.length_c   1.000
_cell.angle_alpha   90.00
_cell.angle_beta   90.00
_cell.angle_gamma   90.00
#
_symmetry.space_group_name_H-M   'P 1'
#
loop_
_entity.id
_entity.type
_entity.pdbx_description
1 polymer ?
#
loop_
_entity_poly.entity_id
_entity_poly.type
_entity_poly.pdbx_seq_one_letter_code
_entity_poly.pdbx_strand_id
1 'polypeptide(L)'
;MSFMDKVKSGFTEAGSKAKIVVEINKLKLQNNNKQKEIEQNYQNIGRMYYLQAVGRLADDSGADPAGMVENIARLEAEIEENNKEIKTLANEKDCVCGKPAPLDARFCPSCGHTFES
;
A
#
# COMPACT_ATOMS: atom_id res chain seq x y z
N MET A 1 -16.66 20.43 34.07
CA MET A 1 -16.45 19.16 33.34
C MET A 1 -15.58 18.26 34.21
N SER A 2 -16.05 17.05 34.52
CA SER A 2 -15.46 16.17 35.54
C SER A 2 -14.14 15.52 35.06
N PHE A 3 -13.18 15.34 35.97
CA PHE A 3 -11.93 14.61 35.71
C PHE A 3 -12.19 13.14 35.28
N MET A 4 -13.28 12.54 35.77
CA MET A 4 -13.69 11.18 35.39
C MET A 4 -14.07 11.07 33.90
N ASP A 5 -14.68 12.12 33.35
CA ASP A 5 -15.08 12.16 31.94
C ASP A 5 -13.87 12.28 31.02
N LYS A 6 -12.83 13.03 31.43
CA LYS A 6 -11.56 13.13 30.69
C LYS A 6 -10.76 11.82 30.68
N VAL A 7 -10.79 11.06 31.77
CA VAL A 7 -10.11 9.75 31.84
C VAL A 7 -10.83 8.73 30.96
N LYS A 8 -12.17 8.70 31.01
CA LYS A 8 -12.97 7.83 30.12
C LYS A 8 -12.78 8.20 28.64
N SER A 9 -12.81 9.50 28.31
CA SER A 9 -12.61 9.96 26.93
C SER A 9 -11.22 9.61 26.41
N GLY A 10 -10.16 9.79 27.22
CA GLY A 10 -8.79 9.43 26.85
C GLY A 10 -8.59 7.93 26.63
N PHE A 11 -9.25 7.08 27.42
CA PHE A 11 -9.21 5.63 27.24
C PHE A 11 -9.91 5.18 25.95
N THR A 12 -11.08 5.76 25.64
CA THR A 12 -11.80 5.48 24.39
C THR A 12 -11.06 5.94 23.14
N GLU A 13 -10.35 7.07 23.20
CA GLU A 13 -9.59 7.62 22.08
C GLU A 13 -8.27 6.85 21.83
N ALA A 14 -7.61 6.37 22.89
CA ALA A 14 -6.44 5.51 22.74
C ALA A 14 -6.81 4.15 22.12
N GLY A 15 -7.95 3.57 22.52
CA GLY A 15 -8.45 2.32 21.98
C GLY A 15 -8.83 2.40 20.49
N SER A 16 -9.41 3.52 20.04
CA SER A 16 -9.74 3.71 18.62
C SER A 16 -8.49 3.89 17.75
N LYS A 17 -7.49 4.65 18.23
CA LYS A 17 -6.21 4.81 17.51
C LYS A 17 -5.42 3.50 17.39
N ALA A 18 -5.43 2.66 18.44
CA ALA A 18 -4.78 1.34 18.38
C ALA A 18 -5.40 0.43 17.31
N LYS A 19 -6.74 0.43 17.18
CA LYS A 19 -7.44 -0.34 16.13
C LYS A 19 -7.04 0.12 14.73
N ILE A 20 -7.00 1.44 14.50
CA ILE A 20 -6.58 2.01 13.21
C ILE A 20 -5.16 1.56 12.84
N VAL A 21 -4.22 1.58 13.79
CA VAL A 21 -2.83 1.12 13.55
C VAL A 21 -2.78 -0.35 13.17
N VAL A 22 -3.59 -1.21 13.81
CA VAL A 22 -3.67 -2.63 13.47
C VAL A 22 -4.23 -2.83 12.05
N GLU A 23 -5.30 -2.12 11.69
CA GLU A 23 -5.90 -2.16 10.35
C GLU A 23 -4.89 -1.74 9.27
N ILE A 24 -4.16 -0.64 9.50
CA ILE A 24 -3.10 -0.15 8.60
C ILE A 24 -2.00 -1.20 8.45
N ASN A 25 -1.53 -1.82 9.53
CA ASN A 25 -0.49 -2.85 9.46
C ASN A 25 -0.96 -4.10 8.72
N LYS A 26 -2.23 -4.47 8.84
CA LYS A 26 -2.83 -5.57 8.08
C LYS A 26 -2.83 -5.27 6.58
N LEU A 27 -3.27 -4.08 6.18
CA LEU A 27 -3.22 -3.63 4.77
C LEU A 27 -1.78 -3.60 4.24
N LYS A 28 -0.82 -3.09 5.03
CA LYS A 28 0.62 -3.11 4.67
C LYS A 28 1.15 -4.53 4.49
N LEU A 29 0.77 -5.48 5.34
CA LEU A 29 1.15 -6.88 5.20
C LEU A 29 0.57 -7.50 3.93
N GLN A 30 -0.69 -7.19 3.61
CA GLN A 30 -1.30 -7.61 2.35
C GLN A 30 -0.55 -7.06 1.14
N ASN A 31 -0.18 -5.78 1.16
CA ASN A 31 0.63 -5.16 0.10
C ASN A 31 2.00 -5.83 -0.05
N ASN A 32 2.68 -6.13 1.06
CA ASN A 32 3.97 -6.84 1.01
C ASN A 32 3.86 -8.23 0.39
N ASN A 33 2.77 -8.95 0.66
CA ASN A 33 2.55 -10.28 0.06
C ASN A 33 2.27 -10.17 -1.44
N LYS A 34 1.43 -9.21 -1.86
CA LYS A 34 1.16 -8.93 -3.28
C LYS A 34 2.43 -8.52 -4.03
N GLN A 35 3.28 -7.69 -3.41
CA GLN A 35 4.55 -7.27 -4.01
C GLN A 35 5.48 -8.47 -4.27
N LYS A 36 5.53 -9.43 -3.35
CA LYS A 36 6.30 -10.68 -3.56
C LYS A 36 5.73 -11.51 -4.71
N GLU A 37 4.42 -11.54 -4.88
CA GLU A 37 3.78 -12.24 -6.01
C GLU A 37 4.10 -11.54 -7.34
N ILE A 38 4.08 -10.21 -7.38
CA ILE A 38 4.54 -9.42 -8.53
C ILE A 38 5.99 -9.77 -8.89
N GLU A 39 6.88 -9.78 -7.90
CA GLU A 39 8.30 -10.15 -8.09
C GLU A 39 8.46 -11.57 -8.65
N GLN A 40 7.66 -12.53 -8.17
CA GLN A 40 7.65 -13.90 -8.70
C GLN A 40 7.19 -13.94 -10.16
N ASN A 41 6.13 -13.20 -10.52
CA ASN A 41 5.69 -13.11 -11.90
C ASN A 41 6.77 -12.51 -12.80
N TYR A 42 7.45 -11.43 -12.37
CA TYR A 42 8.58 -10.85 -13.11
C TYR A 42 9.73 -11.84 -13.29
N GLN A 43 10.09 -12.59 -12.25
CA GLN A 43 11.14 -13.61 -12.34
C GLN A 43 10.76 -14.74 -13.30
N ASN A 44 9.51 -15.18 -13.29
CA ASN A 44 9.03 -16.22 -14.19
C ASN A 44 9.05 -15.76 -15.65
N ILE A 45 8.54 -14.56 -15.93
CA ILE A 45 8.58 -13.95 -17.27
C ILE A 45 10.03 -13.82 -17.75
N GLY A 46 10.92 -13.29 -16.91
CA GLY A 46 12.35 -13.15 -17.23
C GLY A 46 13.03 -14.50 -17.50
N ARG A 47 12.72 -15.52 -16.69
CA ARG A 47 13.22 -16.89 -16.87
C ARG A 47 12.76 -17.48 -18.20
N MET A 48 11.49 -17.29 -18.56
CA MET A 48 10.96 -17.76 -19.84
C MET A 48 11.67 -17.10 -21.02
N TYR A 49 11.83 -15.77 -20.97
CA TYR A 49 12.54 -15.02 -22.00
C TYR A 49 13.98 -15.52 -22.17
N TYR A 50 14.70 -15.74 -21.06
CA TYR A 50 16.04 -16.30 -21.08
C TYR A 50 16.07 -17.70 -21.71
N LEU A 51 15.18 -18.61 -21.28
CA LEU A 51 15.10 -19.98 -21.80
C LEU A 51 14.79 -19.99 -23.31
N GLN A 52 13.93 -19.08 -23.76
CA GLN A 52 13.63 -18.91 -25.17
C GLN A 52 14.87 -18.45 -25.95
N ALA A 53 15.59 -17.44 -25.43
CA ALA A 53 16.78 -16.89 -26.07
C ALA A 53 17.92 -17.92 -26.22
N VAL A 54 18.00 -18.91 -25.32
CA VAL A 54 18.99 -20.00 -25.39
C VAL A 54 18.45 -21.29 -26.02
N GLY A 55 17.25 -21.27 -26.60
CA GLY A 55 16.64 -22.43 -27.29
C GLY A 55 16.29 -23.60 -26.36
N ARG A 56 16.05 -23.35 -25.07
CA ARG A 56 15.71 -24.35 -24.05
C ARG A 56 14.27 -24.25 -23.54
N LEU A 57 13.47 -23.36 -24.13
CA LEU A 57 12.05 -23.28 -23.82
C LEU A 57 11.33 -24.45 -24.50
N ALA A 58 10.60 -25.25 -23.72
CA ALA A 58 9.74 -26.29 -24.27
C ALA A 58 8.45 -25.66 -24.81
N ASP A 59 8.02 -26.07 -26.00
CA ASP A 59 6.77 -25.61 -26.63
C ASP A 59 5.52 -25.95 -25.78
N ASP A 60 5.58 -27.03 -25.00
CA ASP A 60 4.51 -27.45 -24.06
C ASP A 60 4.83 -27.04 -22.61
N SER A 61 5.49 -25.90 -22.41
CA SER A 61 5.81 -25.43 -21.06
C SER A 61 4.58 -25.05 -20.23
N GLY A 62 3.37 -25.03 -20.82
CA GLY A 62 2.13 -24.60 -20.18
C GLY A 62 2.18 -23.17 -19.65
N ALA A 63 3.17 -22.39 -20.09
CA ALA A 63 3.50 -21.12 -19.52
C ALA A 63 2.71 -20.01 -20.22
N ASP A 64 2.06 -19.17 -19.43
CA ASP A 64 1.19 -18.09 -19.90
C ASP A 64 1.73 -16.72 -19.45
N PRO A 65 2.63 -16.10 -20.24
CA PRO A 65 3.15 -14.76 -19.96
C PRO A 65 2.05 -13.71 -19.93
N ALA A 66 1.01 -13.86 -20.75
CA ALA A 66 -0.07 -12.89 -20.82
C ALA A 66 -0.88 -12.88 -19.53
N GLY A 67 -1.23 -14.07 -19.01
CA GLY A 67 -1.87 -14.21 -17.70
C GLY A 67 -1.01 -13.71 -16.55
N MET A 68 0.32 -13.88 -16.60
CA MET A 68 1.22 -13.31 -15.59
C MET A 68 1.22 -11.77 -15.61
N VAL A 69 1.22 -11.16 -16.81
CA VAL A 69 1.16 -9.70 -16.96
C VAL A 69 -0.19 -9.15 -16.47
N GLU A 70 -1.30 -9.82 -16.78
CA GLU A 70 -2.62 -9.45 -16.27
C GLU A 70 -2.68 -9.56 -14.74
N ASN A 71 -2.10 -10.63 -14.17
CA ASN A 71 -2.02 -10.79 -12.72
C ASN A 71 -1.20 -9.66 -12.07
N ILE A 72 -0.07 -9.27 -12.65
CA ILE A 72 0.73 -8.14 -12.17
C ILE A 72 -0.12 -6.86 -12.14
N ALA A 73 -0.78 -6.52 -13.25
CA ALA A 73 -1.60 -5.31 -13.33
C ALA A 73 -2.73 -5.30 -12.29
N ARG A 74 -3.37 -6.46 -12.06
CA ARG A 74 -4.38 -6.63 -11.02
C ARG A 74 -3.80 -6.38 -9.62
N LEU A 75 -2.66 -7.02 -9.31
CA LEU A 75 -2.02 -6.89 -7.99
C LEU A 75 -1.56 -5.44 -7.73
N GLU A 76 -1.05 -4.75 -8.75
CA GLU A 76 -0.68 -3.32 -8.66
C GLU A 76 -1.90 -2.44 -8.35
N ALA A 77 -3.03 -2.68 -9.01
CA ALA A 77 -4.28 -1.96 -8.73
C ALA A 77 -4.78 -2.20 -7.30
N GLU A 78 -4.73 -3.45 -6.81
CA GLU A 78 -5.11 -3.78 -5.43
C GLU A 78 -4.17 -3.13 -4.40
N ILE A 79 -2.87 -3.04 -4.69
CA ILE A 79 -1.90 -2.32 -3.84
C ILE A 79 -2.25 -0.82 -3.80
N GLU A 80 -2.60 -0.23 -4.94
CA GLU A 80 -3.02 1.17 -5.02
C GLU A 80 -4.28 1.45 -4.19
N GLU A 81 -5.28 0.57 -4.27
CA GLU A 81 -6.50 0.66 -3.47
C GLU A 81 -6.21 0.57 -1.96
N ASN A 82 -5.43 -0.42 -1.52
CA ASN A 82 -5.02 -0.55 -0.12
C ASN A 82 -4.25 0.68 0.36
N ASN A 83 -3.41 1.29 -0.48
CA ASN A 83 -2.68 2.50 -0.14
C ASN A 83 -3.63 3.72 0.02
N LYS A 84 -4.69 3.82 -0.78
CA LYS A 84 -5.74 4.85 -0.61
C LYS A 84 -6.49 4.65 0.71
N GLU A 85 -6.82 3.41 1.05
CA GLU A 85 -7.47 3.08 2.31
C GLU A 85 -6.55 3.40 3.52
N ILE A 86 -5.27 3.04 3.46
CA ILE A 86 -4.29 3.40 4.49
C ILE A 86 -4.24 4.91 4.71
N LYS A 87 -4.21 5.73 3.65
CA LYS A 87 -4.21 7.20 3.77
C LYS A 87 -5.48 7.72 4.45
N THR A 88 -6.62 7.12 4.11
CA THR A 88 -7.92 7.47 4.69
C THR A 88 -7.96 7.13 6.18
N LEU A 89 -7.50 5.93 6.55
CA LEU A 89 -7.38 5.47 7.94
C LEU A 89 -6.37 6.29 8.75
N ALA A 90 -5.25 6.68 8.13
CA ALA A 90 -4.22 7.52 8.75
C ALA A 90 -4.66 8.99 8.88
N ASN A 91 -5.75 9.39 8.21
CA ASN A 91 -6.20 10.78 8.10
C ASN A 91 -5.07 11.68 7.58
N GLU A 92 -4.42 11.25 6.49
CA GLU A 92 -3.27 11.91 5.88
C GLU A 92 -3.57 12.30 4.42
N LYS A 93 -2.93 13.37 3.94
CA LYS A 93 -2.93 13.85 2.55
C LYS A 93 -1.50 13.99 2.03
N ASP A 94 -1.34 13.87 0.71
CA ASP A 94 -0.05 14.06 0.07
C ASP A 94 0.29 15.55 -0.07
N CYS A 95 1.55 15.89 0.20
CA CYS A 95 2.10 17.19 -0.14
C CYS A 95 2.87 17.11 -1.47
N VAL A 96 2.98 18.26 -2.15
CA VAL A 96 3.83 18.42 -3.35
C VAL A 96 5.31 18.06 -3.12
N CYS A 97 5.76 18.01 -1.86
CA CYS A 97 7.11 17.55 -1.52
C CYS A 97 7.25 16.03 -1.40
N GLY A 98 6.16 15.27 -1.58
CA GLY A 98 6.14 13.80 -1.51
C GLY A 98 6.03 13.21 -0.11
N LYS A 99 5.89 14.02 0.94
CA LYS A 99 5.66 13.54 2.32
C LYS A 99 4.18 13.66 2.71
N PRO A 100 3.66 12.72 3.53
CA PRO A 100 2.31 12.83 4.06
C PRO A 100 2.21 13.96 5.09
N ALA A 101 1.04 14.58 5.13
CA ALA A 101 0.66 15.55 6.15
C ALA A 101 -0.73 15.20 6.70
N PRO A 102 -1.07 15.57 7.95
CA PRO A 102 -2.43 15.41 8.45
C PRO A 102 -3.46 16.07 7.52
N LEU A 103 -4.63 15.45 7.35
CA LEU A 103 -5.66 15.90 6.42
C LEU A 103 -6.09 17.35 6.70
N ASP A 104 -6.19 17.70 7.98
CA ASP A 104 -6.57 19.01 8.52
C ASP A 104 -5.41 20.03 8.58
N ALA A 105 -4.19 19.61 8.22
CA ALA A 105 -3.04 20.51 8.23
C ALA A 105 -3.21 21.63 7.19
N ARG A 106 -3.02 22.89 7.61
CA ARG A 106 -2.97 24.05 6.69
C ARG A 106 -1.60 24.22 6.04
N PHE A 107 -0.56 23.64 6.63
CA PHE A 107 0.81 23.67 6.13
C PHE A 107 1.45 22.28 6.25
N CYS A 108 2.34 21.93 5.34
CA CYS A 108 3.09 20.69 5.43
C CYS A 108 4.11 20.78 6.57
N PRO A 109 4.09 19.88 7.57
CA PRO A 109 5.04 19.89 8.68
C PRO A 109 6.49 19.60 8.25
N SER A 110 6.68 19.07 7.03
CA SER A 110 8.01 18.72 6.53
C SER A 110 8.64 19.76 5.61
N CYS A 111 7.86 20.52 4.84
CA CYS A 111 8.40 21.48 3.86
C CYS A 111 7.79 22.89 3.94
N GLY A 112 6.78 23.12 4.79
CA GLY A 112 6.13 24.41 4.95
C GLY A 112 5.17 24.80 3.82
N HIS A 113 4.96 23.94 2.82
CA HIS A 113 3.98 24.21 1.75
C HIS A 113 2.58 24.43 2.33
N THR A 114 1.90 25.47 1.87
CA THR A 114 0.54 25.80 2.32
C THR A 114 -0.47 25.00 1.51
N PHE A 115 -1.32 24.24 2.19
CA PHE A 115 -2.45 23.60 1.55
C PHE A 115 -3.54 24.66 1.40
N GLU A 116 -3.73 25.19 0.18
CA GLU A 116 -4.81 26.13 -0.11
C GLU A 116 -6.16 25.49 0.27
N SER A 117 -7.05 26.31 0.83
CA SER A 117 -8.29 25.88 1.50
C SER A 117 -9.46 25.78 0.54
#